data_AF-A0A1S9R7L9-F1
#
_entry.id   AF-A0A1S9R7L9-F1
#
_cell.length_a   1.000
_cell.length_b   1.000
_cell.length_c   1.000
_cell.angle_alpha   90.00
_cell.angle_beta   90.00
_cell.angle_gamma   90.00
#
_symmetry.space_group_name_H-M   'P 1'
#
loop_
_entity.id
_entity.type
_entity.pdbx_description
1 polymer ?
#
loop_
_entity_poly.entity_id
_entity_poly.type
_entity_poly.pdbx_seq_one_letter_code
_entity_poly.pdbx_strand_id
1 'polypeptide(L)'
;MAGELLEQDEVRKEVQQQLAQTSFRCSSLSQLSGGTANFVYRGIPLSGDPESIIIKHTKNYLSSNASFKLDAERCHFEGAILKALDGFESPELSDKIKIKTPQLFHFDKETNTQVLEDLPDSVDLKHYLISEVSRDMSKTSALALGNSLGSWLRAFHSWAAKPEQAEIREILSRNQPLKDLKFYINYTWLLDTIGKFTTILEDSRDVFEKVRESAAEELKRNEYDDEYNVIHGDFWTGNVLMSNMPLTSDSQTTLFVIDWEMAQIGSRALDLGQMIAETYETKLFKNVEHGVWVIEGLMDAYGHLTDRMAFRTAIQVGTHLVCFGSRVAGWGSPEQVEEVVNVGRDLIVQAWKENKSWFEGHHLRCLFQW
;
A
#
# COMPACT_ATOMS: atom_id res chain seq x y z
N MET A 1 -14.84 12.10 -21.03
CA MET A 1 -13.73 12.66 -21.83
C MET A 1 -13.70 14.19 -21.84
N ALA A 2 -14.55 14.93 -22.58
CA ALA A 2 -14.46 16.40 -22.60
C ALA A 2 -14.79 17.07 -21.25
N GLY A 3 -15.79 16.55 -20.51
CA GLY A 3 -16.16 17.08 -19.18
C GLY A 3 -15.12 16.80 -18.09
N GLU A 4 -14.47 15.63 -18.11
CA GLU A 4 -13.42 15.27 -17.16
C GLU A 4 -12.15 16.12 -17.35
N LEU A 5 -11.78 16.41 -18.60
CA LEU A 5 -10.64 17.29 -18.90
C LEU A 5 -10.88 18.72 -18.42
N LEU A 6 -12.11 19.24 -18.56
CA LEU A 6 -12.49 20.56 -18.07
C LEU A 6 -12.41 20.63 -16.54
N GLU A 7 -12.91 19.60 -15.84
CA GLU A 7 -12.83 19.52 -14.38
C GLU A 7 -11.39 19.46 -13.88
N GLN A 8 -10.52 18.66 -14.51
CA GLN A 8 -9.10 18.58 -14.15
C GLN A 8 -8.39 19.93 -14.32
N ASP A 9 -8.71 20.68 -15.38
CA ASP A 9 -8.18 22.02 -15.61
C ASP A 9 -8.71 23.06 -14.59
N GLU A 10 -9.96 22.94 -14.14
CA GLU A 10 -10.54 23.78 -13.09
C GLU A 10 -9.87 23.54 -11.74
N VAL A 11 -9.73 22.28 -11.33
CA VAL A 11 -9.04 21.92 -10.07
C VAL A 11 -7.58 22.37 -10.10
N ARG A 12 -6.89 22.23 -11.24
CA ARG A 12 -5.51 22.72 -11.38
C ARG A 12 -5.42 24.24 -11.18
N LYS A 13 -6.35 25.02 -11.75
CA LYS A 13 -6.38 26.48 -11.57
C LYS A 13 -6.68 26.87 -10.12
N GLU A 14 -7.59 26.14 -9.46
CA GLU A 14 -7.89 26.32 -8.04
C GLU A 14 -6.62 26.11 -7.19
N VAL A 15 -5.92 24.99 -7.40
CA VAL A 15 -4.66 24.68 -6.71
C VAL A 15 -3.60 25.76 -6.97
N GLN A 16 -3.46 26.24 -8.22
CA GLN A 16 -2.54 27.34 -8.54
C GLN A 16 -2.85 28.63 -7.75
N GLN A 17 -4.13 28.97 -7.60
CA GLN A 17 -4.55 30.15 -6.84
C GLN A 17 -4.27 29.99 -5.35
N GLN A 18 -4.53 28.81 -4.79
CA GLN A 18 -4.24 28.49 -3.39
C GLN A 18 -2.73 28.62 -3.10
N LEU A 19 -1.89 28.00 -3.94
CA LEU A 19 -0.43 28.04 -3.78
C LEU A 19 0.14 29.45 -3.95
N ALA A 20 -0.51 30.33 -4.73
CA ALA A 20 -0.02 31.68 -4.99
C ALA A 20 0.13 32.56 -3.74
N GLN A 21 -0.59 32.22 -2.66
CA GLN A 21 -0.52 32.91 -1.37
C GLN A 21 0.48 32.27 -0.39
N THR A 22 1.20 31.24 -0.81
CA THR A 22 2.15 30.48 0.03
C THR A 22 3.58 30.64 -0.47
N SER A 23 4.56 30.18 0.33
CA SER A 23 5.96 30.03 -0.11
C SER A 23 6.13 28.99 -1.22
N PHE A 24 5.12 28.15 -1.47
CA PHE A 24 5.13 27.07 -2.46
C PHE A 24 4.48 27.48 -3.79
N ARG A 25 4.37 28.79 -4.07
CA ARG A 25 3.90 29.27 -5.37
C ARG A 25 4.77 28.68 -6.50
N CYS A 26 4.14 27.98 -7.43
CA CYS A 26 4.84 27.34 -8.54
C CYS A 26 4.84 28.18 -9.82
N SER A 27 5.91 28.02 -10.61
CA SER A 27 5.97 28.47 -12.00
C SER A 27 5.15 27.58 -12.94
N SER A 28 5.06 26.28 -12.62
CA SER A 28 4.31 25.27 -13.36
C SER A 28 3.77 24.20 -12.42
N LEU A 29 2.63 23.60 -12.80
CA LEU A 29 2.06 22.40 -12.18
C LEU A 29 1.81 21.38 -13.28
N SER A 30 2.32 20.17 -13.15
CA SER A 30 2.10 19.06 -14.08
C SER A 30 1.31 17.97 -13.37
N GLN A 31 0.16 17.58 -13.90
CA GLN A 31 -0.64 16.52 -13.27
C GLN A 31 0.10 15.19 -13.35
N LEU A 32 0.11 14.45 -12.25
CA LEU A 32 0.63 13.09 -12.19
C LEU A 32 -0.51 12.08 -12.38
N SER A 33 -0.22 10.99 -13.10
CA SER A 33 -1.13 9.86 -13.24
C SER A 33 -0.89 8.80 -12.16
N GLY A 34 -1.83 7.87 -11.99
CA GLY A 34 -1.67 6.70 -11.13
C GLY A 34 -2.49 6.72 -9.84
N GLY A 35 -2.79 7.91 -9.29
CA GLY A 35 -3.68 8.06 -8.13
C GLY A 35 -5.16 7.91 -8.50
N THR A 36 -5.95 7.28 -7.61
CA THR A 36 -7.40 7.08 -7.83
C THR A 36 -8.27 8.04 -7.04
N ALA A 37 -7.81 8.49 -5.86
CA ALA A 37 -8.62 9.29 -4.93
C ALA A 37 -8.37 10.80 -5.03
N ASN A 38 -7.12 11.22 -5.23
CA ASN A 38 -6.72 12.63 -5.10
C ASN A 38 -6.23 13.23 -6.42
N PHE A 39 -6.30 14.55 -6.54
CA PHE A 39 -5.69 15.28 -7.64
C PHE A 39 -4.23 15.57 -7.27
N VAL A 40 -3.30 14.95 -7.97
CA VAL A 40 -1.87 15.03 -7.66
C VAL A 40 -1.14 15.77 -8.77
N TYR A 41 -0.32 16.73 -8.39
CA TYR A 41 0.47 17.53 -9.30
C TYR A 41 1.93 17.57 -8.84
N ARG A 42 2.87 17.54 -9.78
CA ARG A 42 4.26 17.95 -9.57
C ARG A 42 4.38 19.44 -9.86
N GLY A 43 4.86 20.21 -8.90
CA GLY A 43 5.07 21.65 -9.03
C GLY A 43 6.55 22.01 -9.06
N ILE A 44 6.87 23.09 -9.78
CA ILE A 44 8.21 23.71 -9.77
C ILE A 44 8.12 25.03 -8.99
N PRO A 45 8.57 25.08 -7.72
CA PRO A 45 8.50 26.29 -6.90
C PRO A 45 9.25 27.47 -7.52
N LEU A 46 8.71 28.69 -7.37
CA LEU A 46 9.40 29.92 -7.79
C LEU A 46 10.60 30.26 -6.91
N SER A 47 10.66 29.74 -5.68
CA SER A 47 11.82 29.87 -4.80
C SER A 47 13.06 29.16 -5.36
N GLY A 48 12.87 28.15 -6.21
CA GLY A 48 13.93 27.25 -6.69
C GLY A 48 14.41 26.23 -5.65
N ASP A 49 13.86 26.25 -4.44
CA ASP A 49 14.20 25.32 -3.35
C ASP A 49 12.91 24.94 -2.59
N PRO A 50 12.54 23.65 -2.54
CA PRO A 50 13.16 22.54 -3.28
C PRO A 50 12.95 22.65 -4.80
N GLU A 51 13.73 21.90 -5.59
CA GLU A 51 13.66 21.92 -7.06
C GLU A 51 12.26 21.55 -7.59
N SER A 52 11.61 20.60 -6.91
CA SER A 52 10.25 20.16 -7.20
C SER A 52 9.52 19.76 -5.92
N ILE A 53 8.19 19.82 -5.99
CA ILE A 53 7.27 19.44 -4.91
C ILE A 53 6.10 18.63 -5.46
N ILE A 54 5.51 17.80 -4.60
CA ILE A 54 4.24 17.15 -4.88
C ILE A 54 3.12 17.93 -4.21
N ILE A 55 2.05 18.20 -4.94
CA ILE A 55 0.84 18.83 -4.44
C ILE A 55 -0.29 17.83 -4.54
N LYS A 56 -0.87 17.48 -3.39
CA LYS A 56 -2.00 16.56 -3.27
C LYS A 56 -3.22 17.35 -2.83
N HIS A 57 -4.20 17.45 -3.72
CA HIS A 57 -5.46 18.15 -3.46
C HIS A 57 -6.61 17.15 -3.34
N THR A 58 -7.33 17.23 -2.23
CA THR A 58 -8.34 16.25 -1.83
C THR A 58 -9.74 16.85 -1.95
N LYS A 59 -10.58 16.22 -2.80
CA LYS A 59 -12.01 16.53 -2.90
C LYS A 59 -12.84 15.52 -2.12
N ASN A 60 -14.12 15.84 -1.89
CA ASN A 60 -15.11 14.95 -1.27
C ASN A 60 -15.61 13.84 -2.22
N TYR A 61 -14.80 13.47 -3.21
CA TYR A 61 -15.00 12.41 -4.19
C TYR A 61 -13.65 11.93 -4.73
N LEU A 62 -13.66 10.80 -5.45
CA LEU A 62 -12.45 10.26 -6.10
C LEU A 62 -12.10 11.05 -7.36
N SER A 63 -10.83 11.42 -7.53
CA SER A 63 -10.34 12.04 -8.77
C SER A 63 -10.53 11.17 -10.02
N SER A 64 -10.56 9.84 -9.85
CA SER A 64 -10.85 8.88 -10.93
C SER A 64 -12.36 8.69 -11.21
N ASN A 65 -13.24 9.07 -10.28
CA ASN A 65 -14.68 8.92 -10.42
C ASN A 65 -15.43 9.89 -9.48
N ALA A 66 -15.82 11.05 -10.01
CA ALA A 66 -16.51 12.10 -9.24
C ALA A 66 -17.90 11.68 -8.68
N SER A 67 -18.48 10.59 -9.20
CA SER A 67 -19.73 10.02 -8.68
C SER A 67 -19.52 9.23 -7.38
N PHE A 68 -18.31 8.72 -7.15
CA PHE A 68 -17.97 8.04 -5.90
C PHE A 68 -17.61 9.09 -4.84
N LYS A 69 -18.50 9.28 -3.87
CA LYS A 69 -18.27 10.20 -2.76
C LYS A 69 -17.37 9.57 -1.71
N LEU A 70 -16.36 10.33 -1.30
CA LEU A 70 -15.39 9.94 -0.28
C LEU A 70 -14.98 11.19 0.47
N ASP A 71 -15.09 11.19 1.79
CA ASP A 71 -14.83 12.40 2.58
C ASP A 71 -13.40 12.90 2.38
N ALA A 72 -13.25 14.23 2.28
CA ALA A 72 -11.95 14.88 2.17
C ALA A 72 -11.17 14.89 3.49
N GLU A 73 -11.82 14.61 4.63
CA GLU A 73 -11.16 14.49 5.94
C GLU A 73 -10.02 13.46 5.92
N ARG A 74 -10.00 12.52 4.96
CA ARG A 74 -8.88 11.58 4.77
C ARG A 74 -7.50 12.24 4.66
N CYS A 75 -7.40 13.42 4.07
CA CYS A 75 -6.11 14.14 4.00
C CYS A 75 -5.67 14.73 5.34
N HIS A 76 -6.60 14.89 6.30
CA HIS A 76 -6.28 15.33 7.66
C HIS A 76 -5.59 14.21 8.44
N PHE A 77 -6.04 12.96 8.27
CA PHE A 77 -5.37 11.78 8.82
C PHE A 77 -3.99 11.60 8.20
N GLU A 78 -3.87 11.70 6.87
CA GLU A 78 -2.58 11.68 6.17
C GLU A 78 -1.63 12.77 6.67
N GLY A 79 -2.11 14.01 6.79
CA GLY A 79 -1.31 15.12 7.29
C GLY A 79 -0.84 14.91 8.73
N ALA A 80 -1.69 14.32 9.58
CA ALA A 80 -1.34 14.02 10.97
C ALA A 80 -0.25 12.95 11.08
N ILE A 81 -0.38 11.83 10.35
CA ILE A 81 0.61 10.75 10.40
C ILE A 81 1.92 11.16 9.74
N LEU A 82 1.90 11.85 8.61
CA LEU A 82 3.13 12.35 7.97
C LEU A 82 3.89 13.32 8.86
N LYS A 83 3.18 14.18 9.61
CA LYS A 83 3.80 15.06 10.60
C LYS A 83 4.39 14.28 11.77
N ALA A 84 3.73 13.21 12.23
CA ALA A 84 4.25 12.36 13.31
C ALA A 84 5.46 11.53 12.87
N LEU A 85 5.52 11.16 11.59
CA LEU A 85 6.63 10.45 10.97
C LEU A 85 7.80 11.37 10.58
N ASP A 86 7.68 12.69 10.73
CA ASP A 86 8.80 13.60 10.50
C ASP A 86 9.91 13.31 11.51
N GLY A 87 11.09 12.94 11.02
CA GLY A 87 12.21 12.46 11.84
C GLY A 87 12.09 11.01 12.32
N PHE A 88 11.11 10.22 11.84
CA PHE A 88 11.12 8.78 12.05
C PHE A 88 12.30 8.14 11.30
N GLU A 89 13.26 7.63 12.07
CA GLU A 89 14.39 6.87 11.55
C GLU A 89 14.15 5.37 11.77
N SER A 90 14.08 4.62 10.67
CA SER A 90 14.13 3.16 10.71
C SER A 90 15.60 2.72 10.84
N PRO A 91 15.90 1.64 11.59
CA PRO A 91 17.21 1.00 11.51
C PRO A 91 17.51 0.60 10.06
N GLU A 92 18.54 1.21 9.46
CA GLU A 92 19.05 0.81 8.15
C GLU A 92 19.76 -0.55 8.32
N LEU A 93 19.24 -1.63 7.72
CA LEU A 93 19.96 -2.91 7.65
C LEU A 93 21.12 -2.84 6.64
N SER A 94 21.11 -1.84 5.77
CA SER A 94 22.13 -1.59 4.77
C SER A 94 22.20 -0.10 4.49
N ASP A 95 23.42 0.45 4.44
CA ASP A 95 23.68 1.84 4.04
C ASP A 95 23.34 2.13 2.56
N LYS A 96 22.85 1.12 1.82
CA LYS A 96 22.59 1.18 0.37
C LYS A 96 21.13 1.46 0.00
N ILE A 97 20.17 0.95 0.78
CA ILE A 97 18.74 1.13 0.49
C ILE A 97 18.11 1.85 1.67
N LYS A 98 17.74 3.11 1.46
CA LYS A 98 17.09 3.94 2.47
C LYS A 98 15.60 3.96 2.21
N ILE A 99 14.79 3.81 3.25
CA ILE A 99 13.33 3.92 3.14
C ILE A 99 12.87 5.02 4.09
N LYS A 100 12.10 5.97 3.58
CA LYS A 100 11.52 7.07 4.35
C LYS A 100 10.11 7.41 3.86
N THR A 101 9.43 8.27 4.59
CA THR A 101 8.21 8.95 4.14
C THR A 101 8.55 10.31 3.53
N PRO A 102 7.73 10.83 2.61
CA PRO A 102 7.90 12.20 2.13
C PRO A 102 7.66 13.19 3.27
N GLN A 103 8.47 14.24 3.34
CA GLN A 103 8.21 15.35 4.26
C GLN A 103 6.95 16.11 3.87
N LEU A 104 6.11 16.46 4.85
CA LEU A 104 4.98 17.36 4.66
C LEU A 104 5.42 18.82 4.85
N PHE A 105 5.73 19.50 3.76
CA PHE A 105 6.17 20.90 3.78
C PHE A 105 5.06 21.87 4.18
N HIS A 106 3.84 21.62 3.72
CA HIS A 106 2.69 22.48 4.01
C HIS A 106 1.39 21.68 3.95
N PHE A 107 0.43 22.08 4.78
CA PHE A 107 -0.92 21.57 4.71
C PHE A 107 -1.92 22.68 5.02
N ASP A 108 -2.71 23.04 4.01
CA ASP A 108 -3.86 23.90 4.16
C ASP A 108 -5.11 23.03 4.39
N LYS A 109 -5.60 23.06 5.63
CA LYS A 109 -6.78 22.31 6.08
C LYS A 109 -8.09 22.88 5.57
N GLU A 110 -8.14 24.17 5.22
CA GLU A 110 -9.36 24.79 4.71
C GLU A 110 -9.60 24.38 3.26
N THR A 111 -8.52 24.24 2.48
CA THR A 111 -8.57 23.86 1.07
C THR A 111 -8.28 22.39 0.81
N ASN A 112 -7.91 21.62 1.85
CA ASN A 112 -7.51 20.21 1.75
C ASN A 112 -6.34 19.98 0.78
N THR A 113 -5.37 20.90 0.81
CA THR A 113 -4.20 20.90 -0.08
C THR A 113 -2.92 20.67 0.71
N GLN A 114 -2.23 19.57 0.39
CA GLN A 114 -0.94 19.20 0.97
C GLN A 114 0.18 19.48 -0.03
N VAL A 115 1.31 19.97 0.47
CA VAL A 115 2.56 20.10 -0.26
C VAL A 115 3.59 19.17 0.39
N LEU A 116 4.11 18.25 -0.41
CA LEU A 116 4.93 17.12 -0.01
C LEU A 116 6.29 17.16 -0.72
N GLU A 117 7.29 16.54 -0.10
CA GLU A 117 8.58 16.22 -0.70
C GLU A 117 8.37 15.37 -1.97
N ASP A 118 9.04 15.76 -3.06
CA ASP A 118 9.08 14.99 -4.29
C ASP A 118 10.27 14.02 -4.28
N LEU A 119 10.08 12.88 -4.91
CA LEU A 119 11.17 11.99 -5.33
C LEU A 119 11.23 12.08 -6.86
N PRO A 120 12.09 12.94 -7.44
CA PRO A 120 12.16 13.16 -8.88
C PRO A 120 12.49 11.88 -9.63
N ASP A 121 11.97 11.75 -10.86
CA ASP A 121 12.22 10.64 -11.77
C ASP A 121 12.01 9.24 -11.16
N SER A 122 11.05 9.16 -10.23
CA SER A 122 10.66 7.91 -9.57
C SER A 122 9.61 7.13 -10.34
N VAL A 123 9.58 5.84 -10.07
CA VAL A 123 8.58 4.86 -10.49
C VAL A 123 8.09 4.12 -9.24
N ASP A 124 6.83 3.68 -9.23
CA ASP A 124 6.37 2.80 -8.16
C ASP A 124 6.97 1.40 -8.26
N LEU A 125 7.08 0.71 -7.13
CA LEU A 125 7.71 -0.59 -7.02
C LEU A 125 6.99 -1.64 -7.88
N LYS A 126 5.67 -1.53 -8.06
CA LYS A 126 4.90 -2.46 -8.91
C LYS A 126 5.42 -2.41 -10.35
N HIS A 127 5.52 -1.21 -10.91
CA HIS A 127 6.03 -0.99 -12.26
C HIS A 127 7.52 -1.29 -12.36
N TYR A 128 8.32 -0.93 -11.34
CA TYR A 128 9.75 -1.27 -11.30
C TYR A 128 9.96 -2.78 -11.42
N LEU A 129 9.28 -3.58 -10.60
CA LEU A 129 9.47 -5.04 -10.58
C LEU A 129 9.15 -5.68 -11.93
N ILE A 130 8.14 -5.22 -12.66
CA ILE A 130 7.81 -5.79 -13.98
C ILE A 130 8.51 -5.12 -15.17
N SER A 131 9.40 -4.16 -14.92
CA SER A 131 10.06 -3.39 -15.97
C SER A 131 11.26 -4.11 -16.60
N GLU A 132 11.72 -3.58 -17.73
CA GLU A 132 12.99 -3.99 -18.35
C GLU A 132 14.19 -3.71 -17.45
N VAL A 133 14.10 -2.70 -16.59
CA VAL A 133 15.20 -2.24 -15.71
C VAL A 133 15.49 -3.26 -14.60
N SER A 134 14.47 -3.98 -14.14
CA SER A 134 14.58 -5.01 -13.10
C SER A 134 14.80 -6.42 -13.65
N ARG A 135 14.81 -6.61 -14.99
CA ARG A 135 14.85 -7.93 -15.64
C ARG A 135 15.98 -8.81 -15.10
N ASP A 136 17.19 -8.24 -15.00
CA ASP A 136 18.40 -8.94 -14.58
C ASP A 136 18.72 -8.75 -13.08
N MET A 137 17.71 -8.34 -12.29
CA MET A 137 17.88 -8.16 -10.84
C MET A 137 18.26 -9.49 -10.18
N SER A 138 19.44 -9.51 -9.58
CA SER A 138 19.96 -10.70 -8.90
C SER A 138 19.11 -11.08 -7.67
N LYS A 139 19.15 -12.36 -7.27
CA LYS A 139 18.52 -12.80 -6.02
C LYS A 139 19.01 -12.01 -4.81
N THR A 140 20.30 -11.71 -4.74
CA THR A 140 20.88 -10.90 -3.65
C THR A 140 20.29 -9.49 -3.61
N SER A 141 20.14 -8.83 -4.77
CA SER A 141 19.51 -7.50 -4.85
C SER A 141 18.03 -7.54 -4.44
N ALA A 142 17.28 -8.55 -4.91
CA ALA A 142 15.87 -8.72 -4.57
C ALA A 142 15.67 -9.00 -3.08
N LEU A 143 16.51 -9.85 -2.47
CA LEU A 143 16.52 -10.09 -1.02
C LEU A 143 16.86 -8.81 -0.25
N ALA A 144 17.84 -8.02 -0.70
CA ALA A 144 18.20 -6.75 -0.05
C ALA A 144 17.06 -5.72 -0.09
N LEU A 145 16.35 -5.63 -1.22
CA LEU A 145 15.15 -4.81 -1.36
C LEU A 145 14.05 -5.27 -0.38
N GLY A 146 13.74 -6.56 -0.39
CA GLY A 146 12.80 -7.16 0.56
C GLY A 146 13.17 -6.89 2.00
N ASN A 147 14.43 -7.15 2.38
CA ASN A 147 14.95 -6.94 3.72
C ASN A 147 14.78 -5.48 4.19
N SER A 148 15.03 -4.53 3.30
CA SER A 148 14.88 -3.10 3.61
C SER A 148 13.42 -2.75 3.88
N LEU A 149 12.50 -3.25 3.04
CA LEU A 149 11.04 -3.06 3.23
C LEU A 149 10.55 -3.72 4.52
N GLY A 150 10.96 -4.96 4.79
CA GLY A 150 10.57 -5.71 5.98
C GLY A 150 11.05 -5.04 7.28
N SER A 151 12.32 -4.62 7.31
CA SER A 151 12.89 -3.91 8.46
C SER A 151 12.17 -2.58 8.71
N TRP A 152 11.95 -1.80 7.65
CA TRP A 152 11.26 -0.52 7.76
C TRP A 152 9.83 -0.70 8.27
N LEU A 153 9.08 -1.65 7.72
CA LEU A 153 7.69 -1.90 8.15
C LEU A 153 7.63 -2.37 9.61
N ARG A 154 8.55 -3.26 10.04
CA ARG A 154 8.65 -3.65 11.46
C ARG A 154 8.97 -2.46 12.35
N ALA A 155 9.92 -1.61 11.94
CA ALA A 155 10.31 -0.44 12.68
C ALA A 155 9.14 0.53 12.84
N PHE A 156 8.38 0.77 11.76
CA PHE A 156 7.17 1.60 11.77
C PHE A 156 6.12 1.02 12.73
N HIS A 157 5.79 -0.26 12.59
CA HIS A 157 4.84 -0.96 13.45
C HIS A 157 5.24 -0.93 14.93
N SER A 158 6.54 -1.06 15.23
CA SER A 158 7.08 -0.99 16.59
C SER A 158 7.05 0.44 17.12
N TRP A 159 7.40 1.43 16.29
CA TRP A 159 7.34 2.85 16.61
C TRP A 159 5.90 3.27 16.96
N ALA A 160 4.93 2.88 16.14
CA ALA A 160 3.52 3.17 16.33
C ALA A 160 2.95 2.60 17.63
N ALA A 161 3.48 1.47 18.11
CA ALA A 161 3.05 0.85 19.35
C ALA A 161 3.59 1.53 20.61
N LYS A 162 4.58 2.43 20.50
CA LYS A 162 5.19 3.10 21.65
C LYS A 162 4.20 4.03 22.37
N PRO A 163 4.24 4.16 23.71
CA PRO A 163 3.33 5.04 24.45
C PRO A 163 3.30 6.49 23.95
N GLU A 164 4.44 7.01 23.50
CA GLU A 164 4.60 8.36 22.95
C GLU A 164 3.70 8.62 21.73
N GLN A 165 3.30 7.56 21.01
CA GLN A 165 2.42 7.65 19.84
C GLN A 165 0.93 7.55 20.18
N ALA A 166 0.54 7.77 21.45
CA ALA A 166 -0.86 7.71 21.87
C ALA A 166 -1.76 8.73 21.16
N GLU A 167 -1.27 9.95 20.94
CA GLU A 167 -2.04 10.99 20.25
C GLU A 167 -2.33 10.61 18.79
N ILE A 168 -1.33 10.11 18.06
CA ILE A 168 -1.54 9.71 16.67
C ILE A 168 -2.44 8.48 16.57
N ARG A 169 -2.35 7.53 17.51
CA ARG A 169 -3.33 6.42 17.60
C ARG A 169 -4.76 6.92 17.76
N GLU A 170 -4.98 7.90 18.62
CA GLU A 170 -6.31 8.48 18.85
C GLU A 170 -6.81 9.33 17.67
N ILE A 171 -5.90 9.91 16.88
CA ILE A 171 -6.28 10.56 15.62
C ILE A 171 -6.71 9.51 14.59
N LEU A 172 -5.90 8.47 14.38
CA LEU A 172 -6.14 7.47 13.35
C LEU A 172 -7.25 6.48 13.69
N SER A 173 -7.64 6.35 14.97
CA SER A 173 -8.83 5.59 15.38
C SER A 173 -10.13 6.19 14.81
N ARG A 174 -10.11 7.49 14.46
CA ARG A 174 -11.25 8.21 13.86
C ARG A 174 -11.33 8.09 12.34
N ASN A 175 -10.34 7.49 11.67
CA ASN A 175 -10.39 7.21 10.23
C ASN A 175 -11.31 6.02 9.89
N GLN A 176 -12.44 5.93 10.59
CA GLN A 176 -13.41 4.85 10.47
C GLN A 176 -14.00 4.72 9.05
N PRO A 177 -14.29 5.80 8.31
CA PRO A 177 -14.81 5.67 6.94
C PRO A 177 -13.88 4.91 6.00
N LEU A 178 -12.56 5.13 6.09
CA LEU A 178 -11.59 4.39 5.28
C LEU A 178 -11.33 2.98 5.82
N LYS A 179 -11.47 2.76 7.12
CA LYS A 179 -11.48 1.43 7.73
C LYS A 179 -12.63 0.57 7.23
N ASP A 180 -13.84 1.14 7.20
CA ASP A 180 -15.04 0.49 6.67
C ASP A 180 -14.89 0.22 5.17
N LEU A 181 -14.31 1.16 4.42
CA LEU A 181 -14.00 0.97 3.00
C LEU A 181 -13.02 -0.19 2.79
N LYS A 182 -11.91 -0.26 3.55
CA LYS A 182 -10.95 -1.38 3.47
C LYS A 182 -11.60 -2.71 3.81
N PHE A 183 -12.50 -2.74 4.79
CA PHE A 183 -13.26 -3.96 5.10
C PHE A 183 -14.17 -4.37 3.95
N TYR A 184 -14.90 -3.42 3.36
CA TYR A 184 -15.80 -3.67 2.24
C TYR A 184 -15.05 -4.27 1.04
N ILE A 185 -13.97 -3.60 0.60
CA ILE A 185 -13.23 -4.00 -0.62
C ILE A 185 -12.41 -5.29 -0.43
N ASN A 186 -12.04 -5.65 0.80
CA ASN A 186 -11.38 -6.92 1.07
C ASN A 186 -12.40 -8.04 1.26
N TYR A 187 -13.38 -7.89 2.15
CA TYR A 187 -14.14 -9.03 2.66
C TYR A 187 -15.59 -9.08 2.15
N THR A 188 -16.21 -7.94 1.85
CA THR A 188 -17.54 -7.96 1.21
C THR A 188 -17.39 -8.32 -0.27
N TRP A 189 -16.43 -7.70 -0.96
CA TRP A 189 -16.07 -8.08 -2.33
C TRP A 189 -15.61 -9.52 -2.48
N LEU A 190 -15.02 -10.14 -1.45
CA LEU A 190 -14.66 -11.55 -1.50
C LEU A 190 -15.89 -12.42 -1.80
N LEU A 191 -17.01 -12.16 -1.11
CA LEU A 191 -18.28 -12.84 -1.36
C LEU A 191 -18.87 -12.47 -2.72
N ASP A 192 -18.83 -11.19 -3.10
CA ASP A 192 -19.34 -10.74 -4.41
C ASP A 192 -18.58 -11.38 -5.58
N THR A 193 -17.28 -11.69 -5.37
CA THR A 193 -16.41 -12.30 -6.38
C THR A 193 -16.82 -13.74 -6.70
N ILE A 194 -17.51 -14.43 -5.79
CA ILE A 194 -18.00 -15.80 -6.03
C ILE A 194 -18.91 -15.84 -7.27
N GLY A 195 -19.75 -14.82 -7.46
CA GLY A 195 -20.64 -14.75 -8.63
C GLY A 195 -19.89 -14.66 -9.97
N LYS A 196 -18.64 -14.17 -9.97
CA LYS A 196 -17.80 -14.08 -11.18
C LYS A 196 -17.03 -15.38 -11.47
N PHE A 197 -16.66 -16.11 -10.42
CA PHE A 197 -15.84 -17.32 -10.51
C PHE A 197 -16.52 -18.50 -9.80
N THR A 198 -17.80 -18.73 -10.12
CA THR A 198 -18.64 -19.70 -9.39
C THR A 198 -18.06 -21.11 -9.40
N THR A 199 -17.51 -21.54 -10.53
CA THR A 199 -16.87 -22.87 -10.66
C THR A 199 -15.60 -23.03 -9.82
N ILE A 200 -14.97 -21.93 -9.41
CA ILE A 200 -13.72 -21.94 -8.63
C ILE A 200 -14.00 -21.73 -7.14
N LEU A 201 -14.94 -20.84 -6.81
CA LEU A 201 -15.08 -20.28 -5.46
C LEU A 201 -16.30 -20.78 -4.67
N GLU A 202 -17.34 -21.31 -5.32
CA GLU A 202 -18.61 -21.64 -4.65
C GLU A 202 -18.43 -22.68 -3.55
N ASP A 203 -17.59 -23.69 -3.77
CA ASP A 203 -17.30 -24.75 -2.80
C ASP A 203 -16.62 -24.23 -1.51
N SER A 204 -16.05 -23.02 -1.55
CA SER A 204 -15.39 -22.36 -0.41
C SER A 204 -16.21 -21.23 0.20
N ARG A 205 -17.48 -21.07 -0.21
CA ARG A 205 -18.36 -19.98 0.28
C ARG A 205 -18.42 -19.94 1.80
N ASP A 206 -18.58 -21.08 2.45
CA ASP A 206 -18.73 -21.14 3.92
C ASP A 206 -17.46 -20.64 4.64
N VAL A 207 -16.28 -20.91 4.08
CA VAL A 207 -15.01 -20.38 4.60
C VAL A 207 -14.96 -18.87 4.39
N PHE A 208 -15.35 -18.36 3.22
CA PHE A 208 -15.30 -16.92 2.93
C PHE A 208 -16.27 -16.13 3.81
N GLU A 209 -17.45 -16.67 4.09
CA GLU A 209 -18.41 -16.08 5.04
C GLU A 209 -17.80 -15.96 6.43
N LYS A 210 -17.16 -17.03 6.93
CA LYS A 210 -16.48 -17.03 8.23
C LYS A 210 -15.28 -16.07 8.27
N VAL A 211 -14.52 -15.96 7.19
CA VAL A 211 -13.42 -14.99 7.06
C VAL A 211 -13.96 -13.56 7.16
N ARG A 212 -15.04 -13.25 6.45
CA ARG A 212 -15.69 -11.94 6.52
C ARG A 212 -16.23 -11.65 7.92
N GLU A 213 -16.88 -12.62 8.56
CA GLU A 213 -17.37 -12.49 9.94
C GLU A 213 -16.23 -12.24 10.92
N SER A 214 -15.14 -13.00 10.83
CA SER A 214 -13.94 -12.80 11.65
C SER A 214 -13.34 -11.40 11.47
N ALA A 215 -13.23 -10.93 10.23
CA ALA A 215 -12.80 -9.56 9.96
C ALA A 215 -13.77 -8.51 10.52
N ALA A 216 -15.08 -8.78 10.51
CA ALA A 216 -16.09 -7.88 11.07
C ALA A 216 -16.01 -7.80 12.60
N GLU A 217 -15.66 -8.91 13.28
CA GLU A 217 -15.36 -8.87 14.72
C GLU A 217 -14.06 -8.12 15.00
N GLU A 218 -13.03 -8.30 14.18
CA GLU A 218 -11.76 -7.58 14.29
C GLU A 218 -11.94 -6.05 14.12
N LEU A 219 -12.91 -5.59 13.33
CA LEU A 219 -13.23 -4.16 13.21
C LEU A 219 -13.74 -3.53 14.52
N LYS A 220 -14.43 -4.31 15.37
CA LYS A 220 -15.03 -3.84 16.63
C LYS A 220 -14.00 -3.70 17.76
N ARG A 221 -12.77 -4.12 17.53
CA ARG A 221 -11.70 -4.07 18.54
C ARG A 221 -11.35 -2.60 18.85
N ASN A 222 -11.36 -2.30 20.15
CA ASN A 222 -10.94 -1.01 20.70
C ASN A 222 -9.66 -1.11 21.55
N GLU A 223 -9.13 -2.33 21.70
CA GLU A 223 -7.89 -2.60 22.43
C GLU A 223 -6.72 -2.71 21.45
N TYR A 224 -5.62 -2.05 21.81
CA TYR A 224 -4.39 -2.03 21.02
C TYR A 224 -3.40 -3.04 21.59
N ASP A 225 -2.77 -3.80 20.71
CA ASP A 225 -1.67 -4.70 21.06
C ASP A 225 -0.59 -4.64 19.98
N ASP A 226 0.37 -5.57 20.03
CA ASP A 226 1.43 -5.66 19.04
C ASP A 226 0.94 -6.22 17.70
N GLU A 227 -0.24 -6.82 17.60
CA GLU A 227 -0.77 -7.37 16.35
C GLU A 227 -1.83 -6.45 15.71
N TYR A 228 -2.42 -5.55 16.50
CA TYR A 228 -3.49 -4.65 16.14
C TYR A 228 -3.23 -3.23 16.65
N ASN A 229 -2.75 -2.37 15.76
CA ASN A 229 -2.29 -1.02 16.08
C ASN A 229 -2.32 -0.12 14.84
N VAL A 230 -1.61 1.02 14.85
CA VAL A 230 -1.47 1.82 13.63
C VAL A 230 -0.83 0.99 12.53
N ILE A 231 -1.46 1.02 11.37
CA ILE A 231 -0.98 0.48 10.10
C ILE A 231 -1.03 1.59 9.05
N HIS A 232 -0.31 1.41 7.94
CA HIS A 232 -0.46 2.25 6.76
C HIS A 232 -1.85 2.08 6.15
N GLY A 233 -2.42 0.87 6.20
CA GLY A 233 -3.76 0.56 5.71
C GLY A 233 -3.88 0.45 4.19
N ASP A 234 -2.82 0.79 3.47
CA ASP A 234 -2.68 0.62 2.02
C ASP A 234 -1.19 0.46 1.65
N PHE A 235 -0.49 -0.41 2.37
CA PHE A 235 0.92 -0.68 2.13
C PHE A 235 1.07 -1.70 0.99
N TRP A 236 1.22 -1.20 -0.24
CA TRP A 236 1.43 -2.02 -1.42
C TRP A 236 2.51 -1.46 -2.35
N THR A 237 2.88 -2.25 -3.36
CA THR A 237 3.95 -1.92 -4.30
C THR A 237 3.69 -0.64 -5.10
N GLY A 238 2.43 -0.22 -5.27
CA GLY A 238 2.09 1.06 -5.91
C GLY A 238 2.36 2.30 -5.03
N ASN A 239 2.40 2.12 -3.70
CA ASN A 239 2.65 3.19 -2.72
C ASN A 239 4.10 3.22 -2.22
N VAL A 240 5.00 2.53 -2.92
CA VAL A 240 6.45 2.58 -2.68
C VAL A 240 7.13 3.11 -3.93
N LEU A 241 7.65 4.32 -3.89
CA LEU A 241 8.37 4.95 -5.00
C LEU A 241 9.86 4.67 -4.89
N MET A 242 10.54 4.50 -6.03
CA MET A 242 12.00 4.37 -6.11
C MET A 242 12.54 4.93 -7.42
N SER A 243 13.85 5.16 -7.49
CA SER A 243 14.51 5.53 -8.75
C SER A 243 14.35 4.43 -9.80
N ASN A 244 14.06 4.83 -11.05
CA ASN A 244 13.92 3.91 -12.18
C ASN A 244 15.29 3.49 -12.76
N MET A 245 16.16 2.95 -11.91
CA MET A 245 17.52 2.54 -12.26
C MET A 245 17.78 1.10 -11.81
N PRO A 246 18.68 0.35 -12.48
CA PRO A 246 18.96 -1.03 -12.10
C PRO A 246 19.43 -1.16 -10.64
N LEU A 247 18.78 -2.05 -9.88
CA LEU A 247 19.20 -2.38 -8.52
C LEU A 247 20.28 -3.46 -8.50
N THR A 248 21.52 -3.02 -8.41
CA THR A 248 22.72 -3.86 -8.30
C THR A 248 23.19 -3.93 -6.85
N SER A 249 24.17 -4.80 -6.56
CA SER A 249 24.78 -4.89 -5.23
C SER A 249 25.37 -3.58 -4.74
N ASP A 250 25.77 -2.67 -5.64
CA ASP A 250 26.45 -1.41 -5.32
C ASP A 250 25.55 -0.18 -5.45
N SER A 251 24.29 -0.37 -5.85
CA SER A 251 23.33 0.71 -5.98
C SER A 251 23.06 1.36 -4.61
N GLN A 252 23.09 2.68 -4.56
CA GLN A 252 22.51 3.45 -3.47
C GLN A 252 21.18 4.03 -3.94
N THR A 253 20.09 3.72 -3.24
CA THR A 253 18.76 4.19 -3.62
C THR A 253 17.93 4.57 -2.40
N THR A 254 16.99 5.48 -2.62
CA THR A 254 16.01 5.89 -1.62
C THR A 254 14.62 5.47 -2.10
N LEU A 255 13.84 4.88 -1.21
CA LEU A 255 12.45 4.53 -1.41
C LEU A 255 11.58 5.46 -0.58
N PHE A 256 10.47 5.93 -1.17
CA PHE A 256 9.45 6.67 -0.45
C PHE A 256 8.21 5.80 -0.25
N VAL A 257 7.77 5.67 1.00
CA VAL A 257 6.45 5.14 1.31
C VAL A 257 5.46 6.29 1.35
N ILE A 258 4.53 6.31 0.41
CA ILE A 258 3.60 7.42 0.13
C ILE A 258 2.14 7.02 0.38
N ASP A 259 1.24 7.99 0.24
CA ASP A 259 -0.21 7.79 0.25
C ASP A 259 -0.79 7.26 1.58
N TRP A 260 -0.60 8.05 2.63
CA TRP A 260 -0.97 7.67 4.00
C TRP A 260 -2.42 7.99 4.36
N GLU A 261 -3.29 8.28 3.38
CA GLU A 261 -4.69 8.64 3.64
C GLU A 261 -5.50 7.52 4.29
N MET A 262 -5.10 6.26 4.06
CA MET A 262 -5.72 5.08 4.67
C MET A 262 -5.10 4.65 6.00
N ALA A 263 -4.16 5.44 6.56
CA ALA A 263 -3.58 5.15 7.86
C ALA A 263 -4.67 5.06 8.93
N GLN A 264 -4.63 3.99 9.73
CA GLN A 264 -5.72 3.63 10.64
C GLN A 264 -5.26 2.67 11.73
N ILE A 265 -6.14 2.40 12.70
CA ILE A 265 -5.96 1.27 13.62
C ILE A 265 -6.46 -0.02 12.95
N GLY A 266 -5.58 -1.01 12.81
CA GLY A 266 -5.91 -2.28 12.19
C GLY A 266 -4.86 -3.37 12.44
N SER A 267 -5.13 -4.55 11.87
CA SER A 267 -4.23 -5.69 11.94
C SER A 267 -3.00 -5.45 11.08
N ARG A 268 -1.80 -5.75 11.61
CA ARG A 268 -0.55 -5.73 10.81
C ARG A 268 -0.59 -6.69 9.60
N ALA A 269 -1.45 -7.71 9.66
CA ALA A 269 -1.72 -8.61 8.54
C ALA A 269 -2.24 -7.87 7.29
N LEU A 270 -2.88 -6.71 7.44
CA LEU A 270 -3.35 -5.90 6.31
C LEU A 270 -2.18 -5.35 5.50
N ASP A 271 -1.21 -4.71 6.15
CA ASP A 271 -0.03 -4.17 5.47
C ASP A 271 0.87 -5.28 4.91
N LEU A 272 1.12 -6.33 5.69
CA LEU A 272 1.92 -7.48 5.24
C LEU A 272 1.24 -8.20 4.07
N GLY A 273 -0.03 -8.56 4.23
CA GLY A 273 -0.75 -9.36 3.25
C GLY A 273 -0.93 -8.64 1.93
N GLN A 274 -1.18 -7.33 1.95
CA GLN A 274 -1.32 -6.54 0.73
C GLN A 274 0.01 -6.42 -0.02
N MET A 275 1.11 -6.06 0.66
CA MET A 275 2.44 -5.99 0.05
C MET A 275 2.88 -7.34 -0.53
N ILE A 276 2.65 -8.44 0.21
CA ILE A 276 3.00 -9.80 -0.24
C ILE A 276 2.16 -10.19 -1.45
N ALA A 277 0.84 -9.97 -1.44
CA ALA A 277 -0.02 -10.30 -2.57
C ALA A 277 0.40 -9.56 -3.85
N GLU A 278 0.60 -8.25 -3.74
CA GLU A 278 0.96 -7.38 -4.87
C GLU A 278 2.36 -7.70 -5.42
N THR A 279 3.28 -8.10 -4.54
CA THR A 279 4.59 -8.60 -4.97
C THR A 279 4.47 -9.99 -5.62
N TYR A 280 3.62 -10.86 -5.08
CA TYR A 280 3.45 -12.23 -5.58
C TYR A 280 2.72 -12.27 -6.93
N GLU A 281 1.85 -11.30 -7.20
CA GLU A 281 1.20 -11.10 -8.50
C GLU A 281 2.22 -11.00 -9.65
N THR A 282 3.43 -10.48 -9.41
CA THR A 282 4.51 -10.48 -10.42
C THR A 282 4.93 -11.89 -10.85
N LYS A 283 4.95 -12.84 -9.91
CA LYS A 283 5.18 -14.26 -10.20
C LYS A 283 3.98 -14.88 -10.90
N LEU A 284 2.77 -14.66 -10.39
CA LEU A 284 1.56 -15.31 -10.94
C LEU A 284 1.22 -14.82 -12.36
N PHE A 285 1.35 -13.51 -12.63
CA PHE A 285 1.00 -12.94 -13.93
C PHE A 285 2.16 -12.87 -14.93
N LYS A 286 3.38 -12.62 -14.46
CA LYS A 286 4.54 -12.37 -15.34
C LYS A 286 5.61 -13.47 -15.27
N ASN A 287 5.42 -14.47 -14.39
CA ASN A 287 6.37 -15.54 -14.14
C ASN A 287 7.77 -15.02 -13.75
N VAL A 288 7.81 -13.97 -12.95
CA VAL A 288 9.06 -13.35 -12.54
C VAL A 288 9.45 -13.79 -11.12
N GLU A 289 10.63 -14.39 -10.98
CA GLU A 289 11.09 -14.97 -9.71
C GLU A 289 11.44 -13.94 -8.65
N HIS A 290 11.86 -12.74 -9.05
CA HIS A 290 12.34 -11.77 -8.07
C HIS A 290 11.26 -11.30 -7.10
N GLY A 291 9.97 -11.37 -7.45
CA GLY A 291 8.89 -11.06 -6.51
C GLY A 291 8.90 -12.02 -5.31
N VAL A 292 9.12 -13.31 -5.56
CA VAL A 292 9.25 -14.32 -4.49
C VAL A 292 10.47 -14.02 -3.61
N TRP A 293 11.60 -13.63 -4.20
CA TRP A 293 12.80 -13.28 -3.43
C TRP A 293 12.62 -11.98 -2.62
N VAL A 294 11.88 -11.00 -3.14
CA VAL A 294 11.50 -9.80 -2.36
C VAL A 294 10.63 -10.19 -1.17
N ILE A 295 9.66 -11.09 -1.34
CA ILE A 295 8.82 -11.60 -0.24
C ILE A 295 9.66 -12.36 0.80
N GLU A 296 10.61 -13.20 0.35
CA GLU A 296 11.56 -13.90 1.23
C GLU A 296 12.33 -12.91 2.11
N GLY A 297 12.96 -11.90 1.50
CA GLY A 297 13.70 -10.87 2.24
C GLY A 297 12.80 -10.03 3.14
N LEU A 298 11.59 -9.67 2.68
CA LEU A 298 10.63 -8.93 3.48
C LEU A 298 10.31 -9.67 4.78
N MET A 299 9.98 -10.95 4.69
CA MET A 299 9.62 -11.73 5.88
C MET A 299 10.82 -12.03 6.78
N ASP A 300 12.01 -12.24 6.22
CA ASP A 300 13.24 -12.43 6.99
C ASP A 300 13.55 -11.21 7.88
N ALA A 301 13.52 -10.01 7.29
CA ALA A 301 13.80 -8.78 8.03
C ALA A 301 12.63 -8.26 8.87
N TYR A 302 11.37 -8.47 8.44
CA TYR A 302 10.20 -8.16 9.27
C TYR A 302 10.17 -9.04 10.52
N GLY A 303 10.75 -10.23 10.44
CA GLY A 303 10.90 -11.13 11.57
C GLY A 303 9.68 -12.00 11.81
N HIS A 304 9.77 -12.77 12.89
CA HIS A 304 8.88 -13.89 13.12
C HIS A 304 7.45 -13.46 13.46
N LEU A 305 6.50 -14.08 12.76
CA LEU A 305 5.08 -14.02 13.10
C LEU A 305 4.72 -15.18 14.04
N THR A 306 3.76 -14.95 14.93
CA THR A 306 3.05 -16.05 15.58
C THR A 306 2.32 -16.87 14.51
N ASP A 307 2.10 -18.18 14.72
CA ASP A 307 1.35 -19.00 13.75
C ASP A 307 -0.04 -18.40 13.46
N ARG A 308 -0.69 -17.83 14.48
CA ARG A 308 -1.95 -17.08 14.34
C ARG A 308 -1.82 -15.92 13.35
N MET A 309 -0.79 -15.09 13.50
CA MET A 309 -0.56 -13.95 12.62
C MET A 309 -0.13 -14.37 11.22
N ALA A 310 0.64 -15.46 11.10
CA ALA A 310 1.03 -16.04 9.81
C ALA A 310 -0.19 -16.53 9.01
N PHE A 311 -1.12 -17.26 9.65
CA PHE A 311 -2.38 -17.65 9.02
C PHE A 311 -3.25 -16.44 8.69
N ARG A 312 -3.38 -15.47 9.60
CA ARG A 312 -4.15 -14.24 9.34
C ARG A 312 -3.60 -13.44 8.16
N THR A 313 -2.27 -13.39 8.02
CA THR A 313 -1.57 -12.76 6.89
C THR A 313 -1.81 -13.55 5.61
N ALA A 314 -1.71 -14.88 5.62
CA ALA A 314 -2.01 -15.72 4.45
C ALA A 314 -3.47 -15.58 3.97
N ILE A 315 -4.44 -15.48 4.89
CA ILE A 315 -5.84 -15.16 4.56
C ILE A 315 -5.93 -13.80 3.88
N GLN A 316 -5.21 -12.80 4.37
CA GLN A 316 -5.20 -11.48 3.75
C GLN A 316 -4.58 -11.51 2.34
N VAL A 317 -3.48 -12.23 2.15
CA VAL A 317 -2.87 -12.42 0.82
C VAL A 317 -3.89 -13.03 -0.13
N GLY A 318 -4.52 -14.14 0.25
CA GLY A 318 -5.48 -14.82 -0.60
C GLY A 318 -6.73 -13.97 -0.89
N THR A 319 -7.21 -13.23 0.11
CA THR A 319 -8.32 -12.27 -0.05
C THR A 319 -7.98 -11.21 -1.08
N HIS A 320 -6.77 -10.64 -1.01
CA HIS A 320 -6.29 -9.65 -1.97
C HIS A 320 -6.20 -10.20 -3.38
N LEU A 321 -5.66 -11.41 -3.57
CA LEU A 321 -5.58 -12.05 -4.90
C LEU A 321 -6.96 -12.28 -5.52
N VAL A 322 -7.93 -12.76 -4.73
CA VAL A 322 -9.30 -12.95 -5.22
C VAL A 322 -9.99 -11.61 -5.52
N CYS A 323 -9.82 -10.60 -4.67
CA CYS A 323 -10.52 -9.32 -4.81
C CYS A 323 -9.87 -8.40 -5.84
N PHE A 324 -8.57 -8.13 -5.72
CA PHE A 324 -7.85 -7.18 -6.56
C PHE A 324 -7.19 -7.85 -7.74
N GLY A 325 -6.45 -8.95 -7.53
CA GLY A 325 -5.75 -9.67 -8.60
C GLY A 325 -6.69 -10.07 -9.75
N SER A 326 -7.94 -10.43 -9.45
CA SER A 326 -8.95 -10.77 -10.46
C SER A 326 -9.58 -9.58 -11.22
N ARG A 327 -9.30 -8.35 -10.79
CA ARG A 327 -9.93 -7.12 -11.30
C ARG A 327 -8.95 -6.21 -12.04
N VAL A 328 -7.63 -6.41 -11.92
CA VAL A 328 -6.65 -5.54 -12.59
C VAL A 328 -6.65 -5.79 -14.09
N ALA A 329 -7.19 -4.85 -14.86
CA ALA A 329 -7.25 -4.95 -16.31
C ALA A 329 -5.84 -4.97 -16.93
N GLY A 330 -5.63 -5.86 -17.91
CA GLY A 330 -4.37 -5.93 -18.68
C GLY A 330 -3.20 -6.62 -17.98
N TRP A 331 -3.38 -7.13 -16.75
CA TRP A 331 -2.31 -7.79 -16.02
C TRP A 331 -2.03 -9.23 -16.47
N GLY A 332 -3.04 -9.98 -16.91
CA GLY A 332 -2.88 -11.33 -17.41
C GLY A 332 -3.96 -11.77 -18.39
N SER A 333 -3.78 -12.95 -18.96
CA SER A 333 -4.84 -13.64 -19.70
C SER A 333 -5.97 -14.09 -18.76
N PRO A 334 -7.17 -14.41 -19.29
CA PRO A 334 -8.26 -14.96 -18.49
C PRO A 334 -7.83 -16.19 -17.66
N GLU A 335 -7.00 -17.06 -18.23
CA GLU A 335 -6.50 -18.27 -17.56
C GLU A 335 -5.56 -17.90 -16.39
N GLN A 336 -4.70 -16.89 -16.56
CA GLN A 336 -3.86 -16.40 -15.47
C GLN A 336 -4.69 -15.77 -14.35
N VAL A 337 -5.78 -15.08 -14.71
CA VAL A 337 -6.74 -14.53 -13.74
C VAL A 337 -7.41 -15.67 -12.95
N GLU A 338 -7.87 -16.72 -13.62
CA GLU A 338 -8.43 -17.90 -12.94
C GLU A 338 -7.41 -18.60 -12.04
N GLU A 339 -6.15 -18.70 -12.46
CA GLU A 339 -5.07 -19.26 -11.64
C GLU A 339 -4.84 -18.43 -10.37
N VAL A 340 -4.78 -17.10 -10.49
CA VAL A 340 -4.66 -16.18 -9.35
C VAL A 340 -5.83 -16.35 -8.37
N VAL A 341 -7.04 -16.54 -8.89
CA VAL A 341 -8.24 -16.80 -8.07
C VAL A 341 -8.16 -18.17 -7.39
N ASN A 342 -7.68 -19.21 -8.06
CA ASN A 342 -7.46 -20.54 -7.47
C ASN A 342 -6.44 -20.48 -6.33
N VAL A 343 -5.28 -19.86 -6.57
CA VAL A 343 -4.23 -19.67 -5.55
C VAL A 343 -4.78 -18.87 -4.37
N GLY A 344 -5.50 -17.77 -4.63
CA GLY A 344 -6.11 -16.96 -3.58
C GLY A 344 -7.11 -17.75 -2.73
N ARG A 345 -7.99 -18.54 -3.35
CA ARG A 345 -8.90 -19.46 -2.66
C ARG A 345 -8.15 -20.44 -1.77
N ASP A 346 -7.14 -21.11 -2.31
CA ASP A 346 -6.42 -22.16 -1.60
C ASP A 346 -5.67 -21.59 -0.39
N LEU A 347 -5.06 -20.41 -0.52
CA LEU A 347 -4.46 -19.69 0.60
C LEU A 347 -5.47 -19.41 1.71
N ILE A 348 -6.64 -18.87 1.37
CA ILE A 348 -7.70 -18.59 2.35
C ILE A 348 -8.14 -19.88 3.05
N VAL A 349 -8.45 -20.93 2.28
CA VAL A 349 -8.99 -22.18 2.83
C VAL A 349 -7.98 -22.92 3.71
N GLN A 350 -6.73 -23.02 3.26
CA GLN A 350 -5.70 -23.74 4.01
C GLN A 350 -5.28 -22.97 5.26
N ALA A 351 -5.18 -21.64 5.17
CA ALA A 351 -4.88 -20.81 6.33
C ALA A 351 -6.04 -20.78 7.35
N TRP A 352 -7.29 -20.74 6.90
CA TRP A 352 -8.46 -20.84 7.79
C TRP A 352 -8.53 -22.17 8.54
N LYS A 353 -8.06 -23.27 7.91
CA LYS A 353 -7.94 -24.59 8.53
C LYS A 353 -6.68 -24.73 9.40
N GLU A 354 -5.87 -23.68 9.52
CA GLU A 354 -4.57 -23.71 10.20
C GLU A 354 -3.66 -24.84 9.70
N ASN A 355 -3.76 -25.19 8.40
CA ASN A 355 -2.99 -26.28 7.82
C ASN A 355 -1.56 -25.82 7.50
N LYS A 356 -0.74 -25.69 8.54
CA LYS A 356 0.65 -25.25 8.42
C LYS A 356 1.40 -26.06 7.38
N SER A 357 1.34 -27.40 7.45
CA SER A 357 2.07 -28.33 6.58
C SER A 357 1.88 -28.10 5.07
N TRP A 358 0.72 -27.59 4.65
CA TRP A 358 0.47 -27.24 3.24
C TRP A 358 1.43 -26.16 2.72
N PHE A 359 1.92 -25.29 3.60
CA PHE A 359 2.83 -24.21 3.24
C PHE A 359 4.30 -24.66 3.10
N GLU A 360 4.71 -25.88 3.48
CA GLU A 360 6.14 -26.30 3.47
C GLU A 360 6.79 -26.17 2.09
N GLY A 361 6.04 -26.56 1.05
CA GLY A 361 6.43 -26.49 -0.35
C GLY A 361 5.92 -25.24 -1.08
N HIS A 362 5.22 -24.34 -0.38
CA HIS A 362 4.60 -23.17 -1.00
C HIS A 362 5.59 -21.99 -1.08
N HIS A 363 5.41 -21.10 -2.07
CA HIS A 363 6.21 -19.87 -2.19
C HIS A 363 6.13 -18.94 -0.98
N LEU A 364 5.04 -19.04 -0.20
CA LEU A 364 4.79 -18.26 1.02
C LEU A 364 5.19 -19.01 2.30
N ARG A 365 6.04 -20.05 2.20
CA ARG A 365 6.58 -20.75 3.37
C ARG A 365 7.25 -19.83 4.38
N CYS A 366 7.78 -18.68 3.93
CA CYS A 366 8.47 -17.71 4.78
C CYS A 366 7.54 -17.00 5.79
N LEU A 367 6.22 -17.11 5.66
CA LEU A 367 5.28 -16.65 6.68
C LEU A 367 5.39 -17.43 7.99
N PHE A 368 5.83 -18.69 7.91
CA PHE A 368 5.79 -19.65 9.01
C PHE A 368 7.20 -20.01 9.51
N GLN A 369 7.28 -20.32 10.80
CA GLN A 369 8.45 -21.00 11.37
C GLN A 369 8.33 -22.51 11.18
N TRP A 370 9.45 -23.17 10.88
CA TRP A 370 9.50 -24.59 10.54
C TRP A 370 10.44 -25.36 11.47
#